data_AF-A0A9D6LS63-F1
#
_entry.id   AF-A0A9D6LS63-F1
#
_cell.length_a   1.000
_cell.length_b   1.000
_cell.length_c   1.000
_cell.angle_alpha   90.00
_cell.angle_beta   90.00
_cell.angle_gamma   90.00
#
_symmetry.space_group_name_H-M   'P 1'
#
loop_
_entity.id
_entity.type
_entity.pdbx_description
1 polymer ?
#
loop_
_entity_poly.entity_id
_entity_poly.type
_entity_poly.pdbx_seq_one_letter_code
_entity_poly.pdbx_strand_id
1 'polypeptide(L)'
;LAADDAAGLSVLYPTADFASSTAVLSGQVTGPDGQGRRLVSVVAISPNGGVVSALTAPDGSYSIQGLPPATYIIYAHPLPPATQPGLGPADIVLPTDDTGTAFDASEPVETQFYGGGKNANFSVSVVVRAGQSSA
;
A
#
# COMPACT_ATOMS: atom_id res chain seq x y z
N LEU A 1 3.59 22.16 -7.33
CA LEU A 1 4.52 21.12 -6.82
C LEU A 1 3.66 19.93 -6.49
N ALA A 2 3.94 18.81 -7.14
CA ALA A 2 3.03 17.68 -7.14
C ALA A 2 3.20 16.88 -5.83
N ALA A 3 2.12 16.27 -5.35
CA ALA A 3 2.07 15.64 -4.03
C ALA A 3 3.08 14.47 -3.89
N ASP A 4 3.58 13.95 -5.00
CA ASP A 4 4.63 12.95 -5.10
C ASP A 4 6.00 13.46 -4.66
N ASP A 5 6.35 14.73 -4.94
CA ASP A 5 7.61 15.33 -4.51
C ASP A 5 7.73 15.42 -2.97
N ALA A 6 6.60 15.63 -2.28
CA ALA A 6 6.54 15.77 -0.83
C ALA A 6 6.64 14.42 -0.09
N ALA A 7 6.11 13.34 -0.69
CA ALA A 7 6.15 12.01 -0.09
C ALA A 7 7.56 11.40 -0.12
N GLY A 8 8.32 11.59 -1.20
CA GLY A 8 9.69 11.08 -1.33
C GLY A 8 10.71 11.79 -0.43
N LEU A 9 10.60 13.11 -0.27
CA LEU A 9 11.53 13.90 0.55
C LEU A 9 11.30 13.75 2.05
N SER A 10 10.08 13.43 2.49
CA SER A 10 9.80 13.23 3.92
C SER A 10 10.42 11.95 4.50
N VAL A 11 10.82 10.98 3.67
CA VAL A 11 11.49 9.76 4.15
C VAL A 11 12.92 10.04 4.59
N LEU A 12 13.60 11.04 3.99
CA LEU A 12 14.99 11.39 4.29
C LEU A 12 15.12 12.65 5.17
N TYR A 13 14.16 13.57 5.12
CA TYR A 13 14.11 14.77 5.96
C TYR A 13 12.69 15.06 6.42
N PRO A 14 12.15 14.30 7.39
CA PRO A 14 10.90 14.69 8.02
C PRO A 14 11.14 16.02 8.72
N THR A 15 10.58 17.12 8.20
CA THR A 15 10.36 18.28 9.07
C THR A 15 9.44 17.79 10.19
N ALA A 16 9.72 18.18 11.44
CA ALA A 16 8.86 17.81 12.57
C ALA A 16 7.38 18.14 12.31
N ASP A 17 7.12 19.10 11.43
CA ASP A 17 5.80 19.49 10.93
C ASP A 17 5.14 18.43 10.03
N PHE A 18 5.85 17.72 9.14
CA PHE A 18 5.26 16.65 8.32
C PHE A 18 4.91 15.43 9.17
N ALA A 19 5.82 15.02 10.07
CA ALA A 19 5.57 13.89 10.97
C ALA A 19 4.44 14.18 11.98
N SER A 20 4.26 15.45 12.38
CA SER A 20 3.19 15.86 13.30
C SER A 20 1.85 16.16 12.61
N SER A 21 1.84 16.36 11.29
CA SER A 21 0.63 16.64 10.51
C SER A 21 0.13 15.48 9.66
N THR A 22 0.89 14.39 9.57
CA THR A 22 0.51 13.18 8.83
C THR A 22 0.53 11.94 9.72
N ALA A 23 0.17 10.81 9.15
CA ALA A 23 0.04 9.52 9.81
C ALA A 23 0.62 8.40 8.96
N VAL A 24 0.79 7.25 9.60
CA VAL A 24 1.18 6.00 8.96
C VAL A 24 0.03 5.02 9.10
N LEU A 25 -0.46 4.51 7.97
CA LEU A 25 -1.39 3.39 7.93
C LEU A 25 -0.59 2.12 7.64
N SER A 26 -0.59 1.18 8.58
CA SER A 26 0.08 -0.10 8.41
C SER A 26 -0.94 -1.23 8.52
N GLY A 27 -0.59 -2.40 8.00
CA GLY A 27 -1.44 -3.57 8.11
C GLY A 27 -0.83 -4.76 7.39
N GLN A 28 -1.64 -5.80 7.18
CA GLN A 28 -1.22 -7.01 6.49
C GLN A 28 -2.31 -7.48 5.53
N VAL A 29 -1.90 -7.91 4.34
CA VAL A 29 -2.77 -8.61 3.39
C VAL A 29 -2.49 -10.10 3.50
N THR A 30 -3.51 -10.87 3.88
CA THR A 30 -3.43 -12.33 4.02
C THR A 30 -4.42 -13.05 3.11
N GLY A 31 -4.07 -14.26 2.70
CA GLY A 31 -4.95 -15.17 1.99
C GLY A 31 -5.84 -16.00 2.95
N PRO A 32 -6.78 -16.78 2.40
CA PRO A 32 -7.60 -17.71 3.19
C PRO A 32 -6.78 -18.80 3.92
N ASP A 33 -5.57 -19.05 3.43
CA ASP A 33 -4.55 -19.91 4.02
C ASP A 33 -3.82 -19.27 5.22
N GLY A 34 -4.16 -18.02 5.57
CA GLY A 34 -3.51 -17.24 6.61
C GLY A 34 -2.13 -16.72 6.21
N GLN A 35 -1.69 -16.94 4.97
CA GLN A 35 -0.36 -16.54 4.52
C GLN A 35 -0.37 -15.12 3.97
N GLY A 36 0.72 -14.39 4.20
CA GLY A 36 0.93 -13.07 3.62
C GLY A 36 0.90 -13.10 2.09
N ARG A 37 0.26 -12.11 1.49
CA ARG A 37 0.27 -11.89 0.03
C ARG A 37 1.23 -10.78 -0.29
N ARG A 38 2.31 -11.11 -1.02
CA ARG A 38 3.40 -10.19 -1.37
C ARG A 38 3.20 -9.55 -2.75
N LEU A 39 3.78 -8.36 -2.94
CA LEU A 39 3.60 -7.54 -4.15
C LEU A 39 2.14 -7.30 -4.51
N VAL A 40 1.30 -7.11 -3.49
CA VAL A 40 -0.06 -6.64 -3.63
C VAL A 40 -0.06 -5.12 -3.46
N SER A 41 -0.75 -4.42 -4.36
CA SER A 41 -0.93 -2.97 -4.25
C SER A 41 -2.04 -2.68 -3.25
N VAL A 42 -1.69 -2.02 -2.15
CA VAL A 42 -2.65 -1.51 -1.16
C VAL A 42 -2.80 -0.02 -1.37
N VAL A 43 -4.03 0.42 -1.52
CA VAL A 43 -4.37 1.78 -1.94
C VAL A 43 -5.28 2.42 -0.90
N ALA A 44 -4.93 3.62 -0.46
CA ALA A 44 -5.73 4.48 0.38
C ALA A 44 -6.27 5.65 -0.43
N ILE A 45 -7.60 5.79 -0.49
CA ILE A 45 -8.29 6.89 -1.16
C ILE A 45 -8.88 7.83 -0.10
N SER A 46 -8.50 9.10 -0.14
CA SER A 46 -9.05 10.14 0.74
C SER A 46 -10.40 10.68 0.23
N PRO A 47 -11.21 11.37 1.07
CA PRO A 47 -12.52 11.88 0.66
C PRO A 47 -12.48 12.92 -0.48
N ASN A 48 -11.35 13.59 -0.66
CA ASN A 48 -11.13 14.55 -1.75
C ASN A 48 -10.50 13.92 -3.01
N GLY A 49 -10.38 12.59 -3.07
CA GLY A 49 -9.88 11.85 -4.22
C GLY A 49 -8.35 11.76 -4.32
N GLY A 50 -7.62 12.12 -3.25
CA GLY A 50 -6.20 11.83 -3.13
C GLY A 50 -5.96 10.33 -2.99
N VAL A 51 -4.90 9.83 -3.62
CA VAL A 51 -4.57 8.41 -3.65
C VAL A 51 -3.12 8.22 -3.23
N VAL A 52 -2.87 7.35 -2.26
CA VAL A 52 -1.53 6.94 -1.83
C VAL A 52 -1.52 5.42 -1.73
N SER A 53 -0.43 4.78 -2.14
CA SER A 53 -0.34 3.32 -2.18
C SER A 53 1.02 2.80 -1.73
N ALA A 54 1.05 1.55 -1.29
CA ALA A 54 2.26 0.79 -1.01
C ALA A 54 2.13 -0.65 -1.53
N LEU A 55 3.26 -1.27 -1.85
CA LEU A 55 3.32 -2.70 -2.12
C LEU A 55 3.55 -3.46 -0.82
N THR A 56 2.91 -4.62 -0.69
CA THR A 56 3.15 -5.51 0.44
C THR A 56 4.51 -6.19 0.35
N ALA A 57 5.16 -6.31 1.51
CA ALA A 57 6.39 -7.05 1.73
C ALA A 57 6.18 -8.57 1.56
N PRO A 58 7.26 -9.39 1.56
CA PRO A 58 7.17 -10.85 1.43
C PRO A 58 6.23 -11.53 2.42
N ASP A 59 6.08 -10.98 3.64
CA ASP A 59 5.18 -11.47 4.68
C ASP A 59 3.75 -10.89 4.57
N GLY A 60 3.46 -10.11 3.53
CA GLY A 60 2.17 -9.45 3.31
C GLY A 60 1.98 -8.15 4.08
N SER A 61 2.93 -7.71 4.89
CA SER A 61 2.83 -6.44 5.61
C SER A 61 2.95 -5.24 4.67
N TYR A 62 2.30 -4.13 4.99
CA TYR A 62 2.42 -2.87 4.26
C TYR A 62 2.47 -1.68 5.21
N SER A 63 3.01 -0.57 4.72
CA SER A 63 3.01 0.72 5.41
C SER A 63 2.85 1.85 4.40
N ILE A 64 1.76 2.63 4.53
CA ILE A 64 1.48 3.83 3.76
C ILE A 64 1.72 5.03 4.66
N GLN A 65 2.73 5.82 4.32
CA GLN A 65 3.16 6.96 5.13
C GLN A 65 2.68 8.29 4.52
N GLY A 66 2.67 9.34 5.33
CA GLY A 66 2.37 10.69 4.84
C GLY A 66 0.88 10.94 4.59
N LEU A 67 -0.01 10.17 5.23
CA LEU A 67 -1.45 10.35 5.09
C LEU A 67 -1.93 11.54 5.93
N PRO A 68 -2.54 12.58 5.33
CA PRO A 68 -3.23 13.61 6.11
C PRO A 68 -4.41 13.03 6.89
N PRO A 69 -4.81 13.64 8.02
CA PRO A 69 -5.95 13.17 8.81
C PRO A 69 -7.24 13.23 7.99
N ALA A 70 -7.86 12.08 7.76
CA ALA A 70 -9.11 11.96 7.04
C ALA A 70 -9.69 10.55 7.24
N THR A 71 -10.87 10.32 6.65
CA THR A 71 -11.50 9.01 6.58
C THR A 71 -11.21 8.40 5.21
N TYR A 72 -10.47 7.30 5.15
CA TYR A 72 -10.01 6.69 3.91
C TYR A 72 -10.83 5.45 3.54
N ILE A 73 -10.99 5.23 2.24
CA ILE A 73 -11.37 3.94 1.67
C ILE A 73 -10.07 3.20 1.35
N ILE A 74 -9.95 1.96 1.84
CA ILE A 74 -8.75 1.14 1.63
C ILE A 74 -9.14 -0.08 0.80
N TYR A 75 -8.31 -0.41 -0.20
CA TYR A 75 -8.44 -1.66 -0.94
C TYR A 75 -7.08 -2.21 -1.35
N ALA A 76 -7.03 -3.51 -1.56
CA ALA A 76 -5.88 -4.23 -2.07
C ALA A 76 -6.21 -4.82 -3.45
N HIS A 77 -5.28 -4.79 -4.39
CA HIS A 77 -5.45 -5.37 -5.72
C HIS A 77 -4.14 -5.96 -6.26
N PRO A 78 -4.21 -6.97 -7.16
CA PRO A 78 -3.02 -7.52 -7.79
C PRO A 78 -2.38 -6.49 -8.71
N LEU A 79 -1.08 -6.66 -8.96
CA LEU A 79 -0.41 -5.95 -10.04
C LEU A 79 -0.89 -6.49 -11.39
N PRO A 80 -1.01 -5.63 -12.43
CA PRO A 80 -1.29 -6.10 -13.78
C PRO A 80 -0.18 -7.06 -14.25
N PRO A 81 -0.48 -8.03 -15.13
CA PRO A 81 0.53 -8.91 -15.71
C PRO A 81 1.66 -8.12 -16.40
N ALA A 82 2.86 -8.69 -16.41
CA ALA A 82 3.98 -8.14 -17.17
C ALA A 82 3.64 -8.09 -18.67
N THR A 83 4.00 -7.00 -19.33
CA THR A 83 3.92 -6.86 -20.79
C THR A 83 5.31 -6.92 -21.44
N GLN A 84 6.37 -6.73 -20.66
CA GLN A 84 7.76 -6.75 -21.11
C GLN A 84 8.48 -8.04 -20.70
N PRO A 85 9.27 -8.66 -21.61
CA PRO A 85 10.08 -9.82 -21.26
C PRO A 85 11.11 -9.50 -20.18
N GLY A 86 11.25 -10.39 -19.20
CA GLY A 86 12.28 -10.29 -18.16
C GLY A 86 11.93 -9.38 -16.98
N LEU A 87 10.72 -8.82 -16.95
CA LEU A 87 10.20 -8.04 -15.81
C LEU A 87 9.06 -8.78 -15.10
N GLY A 88 8.82 -8.39 -13.86
CA GLY A 88 7.68 -8.85 -13.07
C GLY A 88 6.37 -8.13 -13.41
N PRO A 89 5.27 -8.47 -12.72
CA PRO A 89 3.99 -7.76 -12.85
C PRO A 89 4.15 -6.23 -12.77
N ALA A 90 3.33 -5.50 -13.50
CA ALA A 90 3.45 -4.06 -13.73
C ALA A 90 4.78 -3.60 -14.37
N ASP A 91 5.49 -4.52 -15.03
CA ASP A 91 6.78 -4.26 -15.68
C ASP A 91 7.83 -3.67 -14.74
N ILE A 92 7.85 -4.17 -13.49
CA ILE A 92 8.83 -3.76 -12.48
C ILE A 92 9.96 -4.78 -12.38
N VAL A 93 11.15 -4.29 -12.02
CA VAL A 93 12.21 -5.17 -11.51
C VAL A 93 11.77 -5.65 -10.13
N LEU A 94 11.67 -6.97 -9.98
CA LEU A 94 11.24 -7.57 -8.72
C LEU A 94 12.28 -7.28 -7.61
N PRO A 95 11.84 -7.03 -6.38
CA PRO A 95 12.75 -6.97 -5.25
C PRO A 95 13.42 -8.34 -5.08
N THR A 96 14.69 -8.31 -4.69
CA THR A 96 15.47 -9.51 -4.41
C THR A 96 15.87 -9.57 -2.94
N ASP A 97 16.14 -10.77 -2.45
CA ASP A 97 16.84 -10.94 -1.17
C ASP A 97 18.33 -10.59 -1.28
N ASP A 98 19.07 -10.80 -0.19
CA ASP A 98 20.52 -10.56 -0.10
C ASP A 98 21.35 -11.52 -0.98
N THR A 99 20.76 -12.62 -1.45
CA THR A 99 21.36 -13.57 -2.39
C THR A 99 21.05 -13.25 -3.86
N GLY A 100 20.20 -12.26 -4.12
CA GLY A 100 19.74 -11.90 -5.46
C GLY A 100 18.54 -12.73 -5.96
N THR A 101 17.90 -13.52 -5.09
CA THR A 101 16.69 -14.28 -5.45
C THR A 101 15.49 -13.34 -5.46
N ALA A 102 14.74 -13.31 -6.57
CA ALA A 102 13.58 -12.45 -6.71
C ALA A 102 12.37 -12.92 -5.91
N PHE A 103 11.60 -11.97 -5.38
CA PHE A 103 10.28 -12.24 -4.82
C PHE A 103 9.20 -12.08 -5.90
N ASP A 104 8.66 -13.18 -6.40
CA ASP A 104 7.53 -13.14 -7.35
C ASP A 104 6.26 -12.58 -6.70
N ALA A 105 5.29 -12.10 -7.48
CA ALA A 105 3.99 -11.74 -6.92
C ALA A 105 3.23 -12.96 -6.39
N SER A 106 2.40 -12.77 -5.36
CA SER A 106 1.47 -13.80 -4.92
C SER A 106 0.30 -13.94 -5.89
N GLU A 107 -0.09 -15.19 -6.19
CA GLU A 107 -1.26 -15.52 -7.00
C GLU A 107 -2.25 -16.43 -6.23
N PRO A 108 -3.56 -16.39 -6.54
CA PRO A 108 -4.30 -15.26 -7.10
C PRO A 108 -4.68 -14.27 -6.00
N VAL A 109 -4.62 -12.98 -6.31
CA VAL A 109 -5.15 -11.92 -5.44
C VAL A 109 -6.25 -11.21 -6.20
N GLU A 110 -7.49 -11.29 -5.70
CA GLU A 110 -8.59 -10.50 -6.24
C GLU A 110 -8.63 -9.13 -5.55
N THR A 111 -9.20 -8.13 -6.22
CA THR A 111 -9.45 -6.83 -5.58
C THR A 111 -10.38 -6.99 -4.37
N GLN A 112 -9.95 -6.49 -3.22
CA GLN A 112 -10.69 -6.55 -1.96
C GLN A 112 -10.64 -5.21 -1.25
N PHE A 113 -11.80 -4.73 -0.80
CA PHE A 113 -11.92 -3.54 0.04
C PHE A 113 -11.80 -3.92 1.51
N TYR A 114 -11.23 -3.03 2.31
CA TYR A 114 -11.14 -3.21 3.77
C TYR A 114 -12.54 -3.30 4.38
N GLY A 115 -12.75 -4.25 5.29
CA GLY A 115 -14.08 -4.65 5.76
C GLY A 115 -14.74 -5.75 4.93
N GLY A 116 -14.14 -6.13 3.80
CA GLY A 116 -14.56 -7.21 2.92
C GLY A 116 -15.31 -6.73 1.68
N GLY A 117 -15.26 -7.53 0.61
CA GLY A 117 -16.04 -7.30 -0.61
C GLY A 117 -15.23 -6.70 -1.76
N LYS A 118 -15.78 -6.82 -2.97
CA LYS A 118 -15.09 -6.48 -4.23
C LYS A 118 -15.37 -5.06 -4.73
N ASN A 119 -16.10 -4.24 -3.97
CA ASN A 119 -16.39 -2.85 -4.33
C ASN A 119 -16.53 -1.95 -3.11
N ALA A 120 -16.44 -0.63 -3.34
CA ALA A 120 -16.41 0.38 -2.28
C ALA A 120 -17.67 0.43 -1.40
N ASN A 121 -18.82 -0.09 -1.86
CA ASN A 121 -20.05 -0.12 -1.06
C ASN A 121 -19.95 -1.06 0.14
N PHE A 122 -19.00 -1.99 0.12
CA PHE A 122 -18.71 -2.90 1.24
C PHE A 122 -17.51 -2.45 2.07
N SER A 123 -16.88 -1.32 1.71
CA SER A 123 -15.72 -0.83 2.43
C SER A 123 -16.10 -0.27 3.79
N VAL A 124 -15.46 -0.78 4.84
CA VAL A 124 -15.37 -0.10 6.13
C VAL A 124 -14.32 0.98 6.01
N SER A 125 -14.68 2.23 6.29
CA SER A 125 -13.73 3.33 6.21
C SER A 125 -12.78 3.36 7.40
N VAL A 126 -11.53 3.73 7.15
CA VAL A 126 -10.48 3.84 8.17
C VAL A 126 -10.27 5.31 8.53
N VAL A 127 -10.45 5.65 9.81
CA VAL A 127 -10.20 7.00 10.30
C VAL A 127 -8.72 7.14 10.65
N VAL A 128 -8.02 7.98 9.90
CA VAL A 128 -6.61 8.30 10.10
C VAL A 128 -6.50 9.64 10.83
N ARG A 129 -5.69 9.67 11.89
CA ARG A 129 -5.44 10.87 12.72
C ARG A 129 -3.94 11.17 12.71
N ALA A 130 -3.57 12.45 12.71
CA ALA A 130 -2.18 12.86 12.74
C ALA A 130 -1.46 12.27 13.95
N GLY A 131 -0.22 11.81 13.76
CA GLY A 131 0.58 11.19 14.82
C GLY A 131 0.10 9.80 15.27
N GLN A 132 -0.83 9.15 14.55
CA GLN A 132 -1.22 7.77 14.83
C GLN A 132 -0.64 6.79 13.82
N SER A 133 -0.20 5.63 14.34
CA SER A 133 0.00 4.41 13.57
C SER A 133 -1.25 3.56 13.77
N SER A 134 -2.13 3.51 12.78
CA SER A 134 -3.28 2.59 12.80
C SER A 134 -2.88 1.29 12.13
N ALA A 135 -3.18 0.18 12.82
CA ALA A 135 -3.03 -1.20 12.36
C ALA A 135 -4.39 -1.80 11.99
#